data_AF-A0A3E4PGW2-F1
#
_entry.id   AF-A0A3E4PGW2-F1
#
_cell.length_a   1.000
_cell.length_b   1.000
_cell.length_c   1.000
_cell.angle_alpha   90.00
_cell.angle_beta   90.00
_cell.angle_gamma   90.00
#
_symmetry.space_group_name_H-M   'P 1'
#
loop_
_entity.id
_entity.type
_entity.pdbx_description
1 polymer ?
#
loop_
_entity_poly.entity_id
_entity_poly.type
_entity_poly.pdbx_seq_one_letter_code
_entity_poly.pdbx_strand_id
1 'polypeptide(L)' 'KKRLEYETRLKYKRDKYAQLHYATRIGREEGERIGREEGQSEMIRSMWKAGISEEQIASIAQKTVEEVRKLCK' A
#
# COMPACT_ATOMS: atom_id res chain seq x y z
N LYS A 1 -42.86 -9.66 -18.37
CA LYS A 1 -41.99 -8.57 -18.84
C LYS A 1 -41.48 -7.67 -17.70
N LYS A 2 -42.35 -6.99 -16.93
CA LYS A 2 -41.97 -6.08 -15.83
C LYS A 2 -41.09 -6.68 -14.71
N ARG A 3 -41.30 -7.95 -14.32
CA ARG A 3 -40.49 -8.62 -13.28
C ARG A 3 -39.04 -8.84 -13.73
N LEU A 4 -38.84 -9.33 -14.95
CA LEU A 4 -37.51 -9.58 -15.51
C LEU A 4 -36.70 -8.29 -15.67
N GLU A 5 -37.35 -7.21 -16.12
CA GLU A 5 -36.73 -5.88 -16.21
C GLU A 5 -36.31 -5.35 -14.83
N TYR A 6 -37.16 -5.55 -13.82
CA TYR A 6 -36.86 -5.17 -12.43
C TYR A 6 -35.67 -5.96 -11.85
N GLU A 7 -35.64 -7.27 -12.04
CA GLU A 7 -34.56 -8.14 -11.59
C GLU A 7 -33.23 -7.83 -12.29
N THR A 8 -33.28 -7.57 -13.60
CA THR A 8 -32.10 -7.18 -14.39
C THR A 8 -31.53 -5.85 -13.91
N ARG A 9 -32.39 -4.86 -13.66
CA ARG A 9 -31.99 -3.56 -13.11
C ARG A 9 -31.38 -3.69 -11.72
N LEU A 10 -31.94 -4.55 -10.87
CA LEU A 10 -31.41 -4.82 -9.53
C LEU A 10 -30.04 -5.51 -9.59
N LYS A 11 -29.86 -6.48 -10.49
CA LYS A 11 -28.57 -7.12 -10.72
C LYS A 11 -27.52 -6.10 -11.16
N TYR A 12 -27.83 -5.28 -12.17
CA TYR A 12 -26.92 -4.25 -12.66
C TYR A 12 -26.47 -3.28 -11.55
N LYS A 13 -27.40 -2.82 -10.70
CA LYS A 13 -27.06 -1.95 -9.56
C LYS A 13 -26.11 -2.64 -8.57
N ARG A 14 -26.33 -3.93 -8.27
CA ARG A 14 -25.48 -4.71 -7.37
C ARG A 14 -24.09 -4.94 -7.95
N ASP A 15 -24.01 -5.33 -9.22
CA ASP A 15 -22.74 -5.60 -9.89
C ASP A 15 -21.89 -4.32 -9.97
N LYS A 16 -22.52 -3.18 -10.29
CA LYS A 16 -21.86 -1.86 -10.29
C LYS A 16 -21.34 -1.48 -8.89
N TYR A 17 -22.13 -1.71 -7.86
CA TYR A 17 -21.71 -1.45 -6.47
C TYR A 17 -20.54 -2.38 -6.08
N ALA A 18 -20.63 -3.67 -6.37
CA ALA A 18 -19.57 -4.63 -6.09
C ALA A 18 -18.25 -4.25 -6.79
N GLN A 19 -18.31 -3.83 -8.05
CA GLN A 19 -17.13 -3.34 -8.79
C GLN A 19 -16.50 -2.11 -8.12
N LEU A 20 -17.31 -1.12 -7.73
CA LEU A 20 -16.83 0.09 -7.07
C LEU A 20 -16.18 -0.23 -5.72
N HIS A 21 -16.80 -1.09 -4.93
CA HIS A 21 -16.28 -1.51 -3.62
C HIS A 21 -14.97 -2.30 -3.77
N TYR A 22 -14.90 -3.20 -4.75
CA TYR A 22 -13.70 -3.95 -5.04
C TYR A 22 -12.55 -3.00 -5.45
N ALA A 23 -12.79 -2.08 -6.38
CA ALA A 23 -11.78 -1.11 -6.81
C ALA A 23 -11.30 -0.23 -5.66
N THR A 24 -12.22 0.23 -4.79
CA THR A 24 -11.89 1.04 -3.62
C THR A 24 -11.03 0.27 -2.63
N ARG A 25 -11.35 -1.00 -2.37
CA ARG A 25 -10.59 -1.86 -1.47
C ARG A 25 -9.16 -2.08 -1.98
N ILE A 26 -9.01 -2.44 -3.25
CA ILE A 26 -7.69 -2.63 -3.88
C ILE A 26 -6.88 -1.34 -3.84
N GLY A 27 -7.49 -0.20 -4.17
CA GLY A 27 -6.81 1.10 -4.12
C GLY A 27 -6.32 1.48 -2.71
N ARG A 28 -7.10 1.16 -1.67
CA ARG A 28 -6.69 1.38 -0.27
C ARG A 28 -5.57 0.44 0.16
N GLU A 29 -5.70 -0.86 -0.12
CA GLU A 29 -4.67 -1.85 0.21
C GLU A 29 -3.33 -1.49 -0.44
N GLU A 30 -3.36 -1.11 -1.72
CA GLU A 30 -2.15 -0.71 -2.45
C GLU A 30 -1.59 0.63 -1.94
N GLY A 31 -2.45 1.61 -1.65
CA GLY A 31 -2.02 2.87 -1.06
C GLY A 31 -1.39 2.71 0.33
N GLU A 32 -1.95 1.86 1.18
CA GLU A 32 -1.37 1.53 2.48
C GLU A 32 0.00 0.83 2.35
N ARG A 33 0.14 -0.08 1.38
CA ARG A 33 1.41 -0.76 1.11
C ARG A 33 2.49 0.24 0.68
N ILE A 34 2.18 1.08 -0.31
CA ILE A 34 3.11 2.11 -0.81
C ILE A 34 3.49 3.08 0.31
N GLY A 35 2.50 3.58 1.06
CA GLY A 35 2.75 4.52 2.16
C GLY A 35 3.64 3.94 3.27
N ARG A 36 3.49 2.64 3.60
CA ARG A 36 4.38 1.96 4.56
C ARG A 36 5.81 1.84 4.02
N GLU A 37 5.97 1.47 2.76
CA GLU A 37 7.29 1.35 2.12
C GLU A 37 8.01 2.69 2.01
N GLU A 38 7.30 3.75 1.61
CA GLU A 38 7.82 5.11 1.55
C GLU A 38 8.22 5.62 2.95
N GLY A 39 7.34 5.42 3.95
CA GLY A 39 7.63 5.82 5.33
C GLY A 39 8.85 5.09 5.92
N GLN A 40 9.00 3.78 5.66
CA GLN A 40 10.19 3.04 6.07
C GLN A 40 11.46 3.56 5.39
N SER A 41 11.38 3.89 4.10
CA SER A 41 12.51 4.43 3.34
C SER A 41 12.91 5.82 3.83
N GLU A 42 11.94 6.68 4.14
CA GLU A 42 12.16 8.01 4.71
C GLU A 42 12.78 7.93 6.11
N MET A 43 12.30 7.01 6.95
CA MET A 43 12.86 6.74 8.27
C MET A 43 14.34 6.33 8.16
N ILE A 44 14.67 5.38 7.28
CA ILE A 44 16.05 4.90 7.04
C ILE A 44 16.96 6.07 6.62
N ARG A 45 16.51 6.89 5.66
CA ARG A 45 17.26 8.07 5.20
C ARG A 45 17.46 9.09 6.32
N SER A 46 16.46 9.30 7.17
CA SER A 46 16.54 10.24 8.28
C SER A 46 17.52 9.77 9.35
N MET A 47 17.50 8.48 9.69
CA MET A 47 18.46 7.87 10.61
C MET A 47 19.90 7.96 10.08
N TRP A 48 20.09 7.70 8.79
CA TRP A 48 21.41 7.81 8.17
C TRP A 48 21.94 9.25 8.16
N LYS A 49 21.07 10.23 7.83
CA LYS A 49 21.41 11.67 7.93
C LYS A 49 21.75 12.11 9.36
N ALA A 50 21.16 11.45 10.37
CA ALA A 50 21.48 11.68 11.77
C ALA A 50 22.81 11.03 12.21
N GLY A 51 23.51 10.33 11.31
CA GLY A 51 24.82 9.71 11.59
C GLY A 51 24.74 8.35 12.28
N ILE A 52 23.57 7.70 12.29
CA ILE A 52 23.41 6.34 12.81
C ILE A 52 24.07 5.35 11.84
N SER A 53 24.74 4.31 12.36
CA SER A 53 25.44 3.34 11.52
C SER A 53 24.48 2.50 10.68
N GLU A 54 24.93 2.06 9.49
CA GLU A 54 24.10 1.25 8.59
C GLU A 54 23.64 -0.06 9.26
N GLU A 55 24.47 -0.64 10.13
CA GLU A 55 24.16 -1.87 10.89
C GLU A 55 23.06 -1.64 11.94
N GLN A 56 23.12 -0.51 12.64
CA GLN A 56 22.09 -0.13 13.61
C GLN A 56 20.76 0.15 12.92
N ILE A 57 20.80 0.86 11.78
CA ILE A 57 19.60 1.12 10.97
C ILE A 57 19.01 -0.19 10.43
N ALA A 58 19.84 -1.10 9.93
CA ALA A 58 19.41 -2.42 9.46
C ALA A 58 18.71 -3.21 10.57
N SER A 59 19.27 -3.18 11.79
CA SER A 59 18.66 -3.81 12.97
C SER A 59 17.31 -3.18 13.34
N ILE A 60 17.21 -1.85 13.38
CA ILE A 60 15.98 -1.13 13.75
C ILE A 60 14.88 -1.31 12.68
N ALA A 61 15.24 -1.19 11.41
CA ALA A 61 14.32 -1.29 10.28
C ALA A 61 14.01 -2.73 9.87
N GLN A 62 14.62 -3.73 10.53
CA GLN A 62 14.53 -5.15 10.18
C GLN A 62 14.82 -5.41 8.69
N LYS A 63 15.87 -4.75 8.19
CA LYS A 63 16.36 -4.88 6.81
C LYS A 63 17.81 -5.33 6.80
N THR A 64 18.28 -5.75 5.65
CA THR A 64 19.70 -6.03 5.45
C THR A 64 20.50 -4.74 5.33
N VAL A 65 21.78 -4.78 5.71
CA VAL A 65 22.70 -3.64 5.55
C VAL A 65 22.80 -3.23 4.08
N GLU A 66 22.74 -4.19 3.15
CA GLU A 66 22.75 -3.92 1.70
C GLU A 66 21.53 -3.10 1.24
N GLU A 67 20.34 -3.39 1.76
CA GLU A 67 19.13 -2.62 1.46
C GLU A 67 19.21 -1.21 2.02
N VAL A 68 19.70 -1.04 3.25
CA VAL A 68 19.94 0.28 3.86
C VAL A 68 20.92 1.08 3.00
N ARG A 69 22.02 0.45 2.58
CA ARG A 69 23.06 1.10 1.77
C ARG A 69 22.58 1.53 0.38
N LYS A 70 21.63 0.80 -0.21
CA LYS A 70 20.96 1.20 -1.47
C LYS A 70 20.06 2.43 -1.29
N LEU A 71 19.48 2.62 -0.11
CA LEU A 71 18.57 3.74 0.18
C LEU A 71 19.29 5.02 0.59
N CYS A 72 20.52 4.90 1.09
CA CYS A 72 21.33 5.99 1.61
C CYS A 72 22.35 6.57 0.59
N LYS A 73 22.59 5.88 -0.53
CA LYS A 73 23.38 6.38 -1.67
C LYS A 73 22.54 7.24 -2.61
#